data_AF-A0AAN0YS05-F1
#
_entry.id   AF-A0AAN0YS05-F1
#
_cell.length_a   1.000
_cell.length_b   1.000
_cell.length_c   1.000
_cell.angle_alpha   90.00
_cell.angle_beta   90.00
_cell.angle_gamma   90.00
#
_symmetry.space_group_name_H-M   'P 1'
#
loop_
_entity.id
_entity.type
_entity.pdbx_description
1 polymer ?
#
loop_
_entity_poly.entity_id
_entity_poly.type
_entity_poly.pdbx_seq_one_letter_code
_entity_poly.pdbx_strand_id
1 'polypeptide(L)'
;MTHAHITSWLITIVLFFVAVSLLRSGSSKAKIVQMVLRLFYILTIITGLLLLHSIASISILYIVKTIAGLWLIGAMEMVLISMKKEKSAKAAWIQWIIAFALALFLGLSLPLGFDVF
;
A
#
# COMPACT_ATOMS: atom_id res chain seq x y z
N MET A 1 3.90 -2.22 17.76
CA MET A 1 3.80 -1.33 16.57
C MET A 1 3.70 -2.11 15.27
N THR A 2 4.37 -3.27 15.15
CA THR A 2 4.32 -4.15 13.96
C THR A 2 2.90 -4.61 13.62
N HIS A 3 2.12 -5.07 14.62
CA HIS A 3 0.72 -5.47 14.41
C HIS A 3 -0.13 -4.35 13.80
N ALA A 4 -0.03 -3.12 14.32
CA ALA A 4 -0.78 -1.98 13.83
C ALA A 4 -0.44 -1.64 12.36
N HIS A 5 0.84 -1.75 11.98
CA HIS A 5 1.27 -1.55 10.59
C HIS A 5 0.75 -2.65 9.66
N ILE A 6 0.84 -3.93 10.06
CA ILE A 6 0.35 -5.07 9.27
C ILE A 6 -1.17 -4.97 9.09
N THR A 7 -1.92 -4.67 10.15
CA THR A 7 -3.37 -4.46 10.08
C THR A 7 -3.72 -3.28 9.17
N SER A 8 -2.97 -2.18 9.24
CA SER A 8 -3.18 -1.01 8.37
C SER A 8 -2.96 -1.36 6.89
N TRP A 9 -1.92 -2.14 6.57
CA TRP A 9 -1.68 -2.66 5.23
C TRP A 9 -2.83 -3.54 4.72
N LEU A 10 -3.28 -4.49 5.54
CA LEU A 10 -4.38 -5.37 5.20
C LEU A 10 -5.65 -4.58 4.89
N ILE A 11 -6.01 -3.64 5.76
CA ILE A 11 -7.21 -2.79 5.56
C ILE A 11 -7.05 -1.93 4.31
N THR A 12 -5.87 -1.35 4.08
CA THR A 12 -5.58 -0.56 2.87
C THR A 12 -5.82 -1.36 1.59
N ILE A 13 -5.30 -2.59 1.52
CA ILE A 13 -5.46 -3.46 0.35
C ILE A 13 -6.93 -3.85 0.16
N VAL A 14 -7.65 -4.20 1.23
CA VAL A 14 -9.07 -4.53 1.16
C VAL A 14 -9.89 -3.34 0.68
N LEU A 15 -9.68 -2.15 1.27
CA LEU A 15 -10.36 -0.92 0.87
C LEU A 15 -10.04 -0.53 -0.57
N PHE A 16 -8.83 -0.79 -1.05
CA PHE A 16 -8.46 -0.57 -2.45
C PHE A 16 -9.31 -1.42 -3.40
N PHE A 17 -9.45 -2.72 -3.15
CA PHE A 17 -10.31 -3.59 -3.97
C PHE A 17 -11.79 -3.18 -3.89
N VAL A 18 -12.28 -2.81 -2.71
CA VAL A 18 -13.66 -2.30 -2.56
C VAL A 18 -13.85 -0.99 -3.35
N ALA A 19 -12.89 -0.06 -3.27
CA ALA A 19 -12.94 1.19 -4.03
C ALA A 19 -12.93 0.95 -5.54
N VAL A 20 -12.09 0.02 -6.02
CA VAL A 20 -12.06 -0.39 -7.44
C VAL A 20 -13.39 -0.98 -7.87
N SER A 21 -13.99 -1.86 -7.07
CA SER A 21 -15.28 -2.50 -7.39
C SER A 21 -16.42 -1.48 -7.45
N LEU A 22 -16.52 -0.59 -6.45
CA LEU A 22 -17.53 0.47 -6.42
C LEU A 22 -17.36 1.49 -7.55
N LEU A 23 -16.13 1.76 -7.96
CA LEU A 23 -15.84 2.64 -9.09
C LEU A 23 -16.28 2.01 -10.41
N ARG A 24 -16.08 0.70 -10.59
CA ARG A 24 -16.61 -0.04 -11.77
C ARG A 24 -18.13 -0.06 -11.80
N SER A 25 -18.78 -0.14 -10.64
CA SER A 25 -20.25 -0.16 -10.55
C SER A 25 -20.90 1.22 -10.65
N GLY A 26 -20.12 2.31 -10.81
CA GLY A 26 -20.64 3.68 -10.84
C GLY A 26 -21.29 4.14 -9.53
N SER A 27 -20.99 3.50 -8.40
CA SER A 27 -21.64 3.78 -7.13
C SER A 27 -21.23 5.16 -6.57
N SER A 28 -22.21 5.94 -6.10
CA SER A 28 -21.95 7.20 -5.38
C SER A 28 -21.11 7.01 -4.12
N LYS A 29 -21.11 5.80 -3.54
CA LYS A 29 -20.30 5.44 -2.36
C LYS A 29 -18.81 5.29 -2.67
N ALA A 30 -18.41 5.17 -3.94
CA ALA A 30 -17.01 5.02 -4.34
C ALA A 30 -16.14 6.19 -3.81
N LYS A 31 -16.68 7.41 -3.83
CA LYS A 31 -15.98 8.61 -3.32
C LYS A 31 -15.70 8.50 -1.82
N ILE A 32 -16.65 7.98 -1.04
CA ILE A 32 -16.49 7.82 0.42
C ILE A 32 -15.39 6.81 0.70
N VAL A 33 -15.43 5.64 0.05
CA VAL A 33 -14.42 4.59 0.25
C VAL A 33 -13.03 5.08 -0.18
N GLN A 34 -12.92 5.85 -1.26
CA GLN A 34 -11.64 6.47 -1.66
C GLN A 34 -11.10 7.45 -0.61
N MET A 35 -11.96 8.23 0.04
CA MET A 35 -11.53 9.15 1.10
C MET A 35 -11.05 8.38 2.34
N VAL A 36 -11.74 7.29 2.71
CA VAL A 36 -11.31 6.41 3.82
C VAL A 36 -9.99 5.72 3.46
N LEU A 37 -9.85 5.23 2.23
CA LEU A 37 -8.63 4.60 1.74
C LEU A 37 -7.42 5.55 1.84
N ARG A 38 -7.60 6.83 1.50
CA ARG A 38 -6.55 7.85 1.67
C ARG A 38 -6.16 8.08 3.12
N LEU A 39 -7.10 8.01 4.05
CA LEU A 39 -6.78 8.07 5.48
C LEU A 39 -5.92 6.87 5.89
N PHE A 40 -6.25 5.67 5.39
CA PHE A 40 -5.47 4.46 5.64
C PHE A 40 -4.08 4.49 4.99
N TYR A 41 -3.90 5.15 3.85
CA TYR A 41 -2.57 5.40 3.29
C TYR A 41 -1.69 6.18 4.28
N ILE A 42 -2.22 7.27 4.84
CA ILE A 42 -1.49 8.10 5.80
C ILE A 42 -1.16 7.30 7.05
N LEU A 43 -2.13 6.55 7.60
CA LEU A 43 -1.90 5.68 8.76
C LEU A 43 -0.82 4.62 8.49
N THR A 44 -0.84 4.01 7.30
CA THR A 44 0.15 3.00 6.89
C THR A 44 1.55 3.60 6.78
N ILE A 45 1.66 4.81 6.22
CA ILE A 45 2.94 5.54 6.13
C ILE A 45 3.45 5.91 7.52
N ILE A 46 2.62 6.51 8.38
CA ILE A 46 3.01 6.91 9.73
C ILE A 46 3.46 5.69 10.55
N THR A 47 2.66 4.62 10.55
CA THR A 47 3.02 3.39 11.28
C THR A 47 4.29 2.75 10.74
N GLY A 48 4.55 2.83 9.43
CA GLY A 48 5.81 2.37 8.81
C GLY A 48 7.02 3.21 9.22
N LEU A 49 6.89 4.54 9.25
CA LEU A 49 7.96 5.45 9.69
C LEU A 49 8.29 5.26 11.18
N LEU A 50 7.26 5.08 12.02
CA LEU A 50 7.45 4.77 13.44
C LEU A 50 8.18 3.44 13.63
N LEU A 51 7.89 2.43 12.79
CA LEU A 51 8.64 1.18 12.80
C LEU A 51 10.11 1.39 12.44
N LEU A 52 10.43 2.18 11.41
CA LEU A 52 11.82 2.47 11.04
C LEU A 52 12.58 3.17 12.17
N HIS A 53 11.95 4.12 12.86
CA HIS A 53 12.56 4.84 13.97
C HIS A 53 12.83 3.93 15.19
N SER A 54 12.07 2.84 15.34
CA SER A 54 12.29 1.85 16.40
C SER A 54 13.48 0.90 16.15
N ILE A 55 14.09 0.95 14.97
CA ILE A 55 15.23 0.11 14.59
C ILE A 55 16.53 0.83 14.95
N ALA A 56 17.41 0.16 15.70
CA ALA A 56 18.70 0.73 16.10
C ALA A 56 19.66 0.97 14.91
N SER A 57 19.57 0.18 13.85
CA SER A 57 20.40 0.30 12.64
C SER A 57 19.57 0.20 11.36
N ILE A 58 19.41 1.32 10.67
CA ILE A 58 18.69 1.39 9.40
C ILE A 58 19.62 0.97 8.26
N SER A 59 19.50 -0.27 7.81
CA SER A 59 20.13 -0.74 6.57
C SER A 59 19.48 -0.09 5.33
N ILE A 60 20.26 0.04 4.25
CA ILE A 60 19.79 0.50 2.93
C ILE A 60 18.55 -0.28 2.46
N LEU A 61 18.45 -1.56 2.81
CA LEU A 61 17.31 -2.41 2.45
C LEU A 61 15.99 -1.96 3.11
N TYR A 62 16.04 -1.39 4.32
CA TYR A 62 14.85 -0.82 4.98
C TYR A 62 14.39 0.46 4.28
N ILE A 63 15.34 1.27 3.79
CA ILE A 63 15.02 2.47 2.99
C ILE A 63 14.36 2.05 1.68
N VAL A 64 14.93 1.07 0.96
CA VAL A 64 14.34 0.53 -0.28
C VAL A 64 12.95 -0.03 -0.04
N LYS A 65 12.74 -0.78 1.05
CA LYS A 65 11.41 -1.29 1.45
C LYS A 65 10.39 -0.17 1.66
N THR A 66 10.83 0.93 2.29
CA THR A 66 9.98 2.09 2.55
C THR A 66 9.57 2.78 1.25
N ILE A 67 10.53 2.97 0.33
CA ILE A 67 10.27 3.52 -1.00
C ILE A 67 9.32 2.61 -1.80
N ALA A 68 9.52 1.29 -1.73
CA ALA A 68 8.62 0.32 -2.38
C ALA A 68 7.19 0.39 -1.82
N GLY A 69 7.03 0.53 -0.51
CA GLY A 69 5.73 0.72 0.13
C GLY A 69 5.04 2.03 -0.30
N LEU A 70 5.80 3.13 -0.38
CA LEU A 70 5.27 4.41 -0.87
C LEU A 70 4.89 4.32 -2.36
N TRP A 71 5.71 3.65 -3.17
CA TRP A 71 5.43 3.40 -4.58
C TRP A 71 4.15 2.56 -4.74
N LEU A 72 3.96 1.53 -3.92
CA LEU A 72 2.75 0.71 -3.91
C LEU A 72 1.48 1.53 -3.65
N ILE A 73 1.51 2.43 -2.66
CA ILE A 73 0.40 3.36 -2.36
C ILE A 73 0.16 4.31 -3.56
N GLY A 74 1.23 4.87 -4.13
CA GLY A 74 1.13 5.70 -5.33
C GLY A 74 0.52 4.97 -6.52
N ALA A 75 0.87 3.70 -6.72
CA ALA A 75 0.30 2.86 -7.76
C ALA A 75 -1.20 2.59 -7.54
N MET A 76 -1.64 2.40 -6.29
CA MET A 76 -3.07 2.28 -5.96
C MET A 76 -3.84 3.55 -6.37
N GLU A 77 -3.34 4.73 -6.04
CA GLU A 77 -3.97 6.00 -6.43
C GLU A 77 -3.99 6.19 -7.95
N MET A 78 -2.91 5.82 -8.65
CA MET A 78 -2.83 5.84 -10.12
C MET A 78 -3.90 4.96 -10.77
N VAL A 79 -4.16 3.77 -10.21
CA VAL A 79 -5.23 2.89 -10.69
C VAL A 79 -6.59 3.58 -10.54
N LEU A 80 -6.88 4.12 -9.36
CA LEU A 80 -8.17 4.76 -9.07
C LEU A 80 -8.40 6.00 -9.94
N ILE A 81 -7.38 6.84 -10.12
CA ILE A 81 -7.44 8.03 -10.98
C ILE A 81 -7.65 7.63 -12.45
N SER A 82 -6.91 6.62 -12.94
CA SER A 82 -7.04 6.17 -14.33
C SER A 82 -8.44 5.64 -14.61
N MET A 83 -8.98 4.84 -13.70
CA MET A 83 -10.34 4.32 -13.78
C MET A 83 -11.39 5.43 -13.72
N LYS A 84 -11.21 6.43 -12.84
CA LYS A 84 -12.12 7.58 -12.75
C LYS A 84 -12.10 8.45 -14.02
N LYS A 85 -10.96 8.51 -14.71
CA LYS A 85 -10.80 9.22 -15.99
C LYS A 85 -11.21 8.37 -17.20
N GLU A 86 -11.76 7.17 -16.99
CA GLU A 86 -12.09 6.19 -18.04
C GLU A 86 -10.90 5.87 -18.97
N LYS A 87 -9.67 6.05 -18.47
CA LYS A 87 -8.44 5.72 -19.19
C LYS A 87 -7.99 4.31 -18.89
N SER A 88 -7.16 3.76 -19.77
CA SER A 88 -6.50 2.47 -19.55
C SER A 88 -5.72 2.49 -18.23
N ALA A 89 -6.17 1.71 -17.25
CA ALA A 89 -5.47 1.52 -15.99
C ALA A 89 -4.40 0.43 -16.05
N LYS A 90 -4.15 -0.19 -17.22
CA LYS A 90 -3.24 -1.35 -17.37
C LYS A 90 -1.84 -1.07 -16.81
N ALA A 91 -1.26 0.07 -17.16
CA ALA A 91 0.07 0.45 -16.68
C ALA A 91 0.12 0.62 -15.15
N ALA A 92 -0.92 1.23 -14.56
CA ALA A 92 -1.01 1.42 -13.12
C ALA A 92 -1.19 0.08 -12.37
N TRP A 93 -1.97 -0.86 -12.94
CA TRP A 93 -2.09 -2.21 -12.40
C TRP A 93 -0.77 -2.98 -12.45
N ILE A 94 -0.02 -2.87 -13.54
CA ILE A 94 1.31 -3.51 -13.66
C ILE A 94 2.25 -2.94 -12.59
N GLN A 95 2.32 -1.61 -12.45
CA GLN A 95 3.12 -0.97 -11.41
C GLN A 95 2.71 -1.44 -10.01
N TRP A 96 1.41 -1.55 -9.74
CA TRP A 96 0.90 -2.02 -8.45
C TRP A 96 1.35 -3.44 -8.14
N ILE A 97 1.24 -4.37 -9.12
CA ILE A 97 1.67 -5.76 -8.94
C ILE A 97 3.17 -5.85 -8.68
N ILE A 98 3.98 -5.11 -9.44
CA ILE A 98 5.44 -5.08 -9.28
C ILE A 98 5.82 -4.52 -7.90
N ALA A 99 5.24 -3.38 -7.52
CA ALA A 99 5.50 -2.76 -6.23
C ALA A 99 5.04 -3.66 -5.07
N PHE A 100 3.92 -4.38 -5.23
CA PHE A 100 3.40 -5.30 -4.23
C PHE A 100 4.32 -6.51 -4.04
N ALA A 101 4.77 -7.12 -5.13
CA ALA A 101 5.73 -8.23 -5.08
C ALA A 101 7.05 -7.80 -4.43
N LEU A 102 7.55 -6.61 -4.77
CA LEU A 102 8.78 -6.05 -4.18
C LEU A 102 8.60 -5.77 -2.66
N ALA A 103 7.48 -5.17 -2.28
CA ALA A 103 7.17 -4.87 -0.88
C ALA A 103 7.02 -6.14 -0.03
N LEU A 104 6.43 -7.21 -0.59
CA LEU A 104 6.34 -8.51 0.08
C LEU A 104 7.69 -9.21 0.18
N PHE A 105 8.48 -9.22 -0.90
CA PHE A 105 9.80 -9.85 -0.93
C PHE A 105 10.75 -9.21 0.10
N LEU A 106 10.84 -7.88 0.13
CA LEU A 106 11.57 -7.13 1.16
C LEU A 106 10.87 -7.22 2.53
N GLY A 107 9.55 -7.42 2.53
CA GLY A 107 8.73 -7.75 3.68
C GLY A 107 9.29 -8.93 4.47
N LEU A 108 9.44 -10.05 3.76
CA LEU A 108 9.78 -11.36 4.28
C LEU A 108 11.28 -11.58 4.42
N SER A 109 12.10 -10.95 3.57
CA SER A 109 13.55 -11.17 3.57
C SER A 109 14.31 -10.39 4.65
N LEU A 110 13.67 -9.40 5.29
CA LEU A 110 14.32 -8.56 6.30
C LEU A 110 14.06 -9.11 7.72
N PRO A 111 15.03 -8.99 8.65
CA PRO A 111 14.95 -9.59 10.00
C PRO A 111 13.75 -9.16 10.85
N LEU A 112 13.13 -8.02 10.54
CA LEU A 112 11.93 -7.51 11.22
C LEU A 112 10.60 -7.99 10.59
N GLY A 113 10.66 -8.89 9.60
CA GLY A 113 9.50 -9.39 8.87
C GLY A 113 8.85 -10.61 9.52
N PHE A 114 9.48 -11.75 9.37
CA PHE A 114 9.10 -13.06 9.91
C PHE A 114 10.40 -13.86 10.07
N ASP A 115 10.74 -14.26 11.30
CA ASP A 115 11.73 -15.32 11.50
C ASP A 115 11.07 -16.62 11.01
N VAL A 116 11.37 -16.99 9.76
CA VAL A 116 11.04 -18.31 9.25
C VAL A 116 12.16 -19.22 9.73
N PHE A 117 11.97 -19.73 10.96
CA PHE A 117 12.84 -20.62 11.74
C PHE A 117 13.96 -19.98 12.57
#